data_AF-A0A6H1R113-F1
#
_entry.id   AF-A0A6H1R113-F1
#
_cell.length_a   1.000
_cell.length_b   1.000
_cell.length_c   1.000
_cell.angle_alpha   90.00
_cell.angle_beta   90.00
_cell.angle_gamma   90.00
#
_symmetry.space_group_name_H-M   'P 1'
#
loop_
_entity.id
_entity.type
_entity.pdbx_description
1 polymer ?
#
loop_
_entity_poly.entity_id
_entity_poly.type
_entity_poly.pdbx_seq_one_letter_code
_entity_poly.pdbx_strand_id
1 'polypeptide(L)' 'MDLFTRCSDLPYEQLCEEIRIAGRARKEAVGRGAAADVEAAESVLNWFLEELADRLRQGVHRDEQPRGEPVPQ' A
#
# COMPACT_ATOMS: atom_id res chain seq x y z
N MET A 1 -6.52 -10.79 16.98
CA MET A 1 -5.83 -10.97 15.68
C MET A 1 -6.17 -9.75 14.86
N ASP A 2 -5.28 -8.75 14.87
CA ASP A 2 -5.46 -7.45 14.24
C ASP A 2 -5.42 -7.57 12.71
N LEU A 3 -6.46 -7.09 12.02
CA LEU A 3 -6.47 -6.98 10.56
C LEU A 3 -5.34 -6.08 10.05
N PHE A 4 -4.91 -5.11 10.87
CA PHE A 4 -3.81 -4.19 10.59
C PHE A 4 -2.45 -4.88 10.46
N THR A 5 -2.19 -5.95 11.22
CA THR A 5 -0.90 -6.66 11.18
C THR A 5 -0.76 -7.55 9.95
N ARG A 6 -1.85 -7.96 9.31
CA ARG A 6 -1.81 -8.89 8.16
C ARG A 6 -1.43 -8.21 6.85
N CYS A 7 -1.66 -6.91 6.72
CA CYS A 7 -1.50 -6.24 5.43
C CYS A 7 -0.08 -5.67 5.20
N SER A 8 0.68 -5.41 6.27
CA SER A 8 2.08 -4.95 6.17
C SER A 8 3.04 -5.99 5.62
N ASP A 9 2.65 -7.27 5.59
CA ASP A 9 3.46 -8.38 5.06
C ASP A 9 3.09 -8.78 3.63
N LEU A 10 2.11 -8.10 3.00
CA LEU A 10 1.65 -8.48 1.66
C LEU A 10 2.78 -8.32 0.63
N PRO A 11 2.98 -9.27 -0.30
CA PRO A 11 3.82 -9.06 -1.47
C PRO A 11 3.35 -7.86 -2.31
N TYR A 12 4.26 -7.22 -3.06
CA TYR A 12 3.95 -6.05 -3.88
C TYR A 12 2.74 -6.25 -4.81
N GLU A 13 2.67 -7.40 -5.48
CA GLU A 13 1.57 -7.73 -6.39
C GLU A 13 0.23 -7.83 -5.67
N GLN A 14 0.23 -8.41 -4.47
CA GLN A 14 -0.97 -8.55 -3.66
C GLN A 14 -1.40 -7.21 -3.07
N LEU A 15 -0.46 -6.37 -2.63
CA LEU A 15 -0.74 -4.98 -2.21
C LEU A 15 -1.39 -4.19 -3.36
N CYS A 16 -0.88 -4.33 -4.58
CA CYS A 16 -1.48 -3.70 -5.76
C CYS A 16 -2.91 -4.21 -6.04
N GLU A 17 -3.18 -5.50 -5.82
CA GLU A 17 -4.52 -6.06 -5.97
C GLU A 17 -5.49 -5.49 -4.92
N GLU A 18 -5.08 -5.44 -3.65
CA GLU A 18 -5.91 -4.88 -2.58
C GLU A 18 -6.25 -3.40 -2.83
N ILE A 19 -5.31 -2.60 -3.32
CA ILE A 19 -5.55 -1.20 -3.75
C ILE A 19 -6.64 -1.16 -4.84
N ARG A 20 -6.57 -2.07 -5.83
CA ARG A 20 -7.55 -2.12 -6.92
C ARG A 20 -8.94 -2.52 -6.40
N ILE A 21 -9.00 -3.48 -5.47
CA ILE A 21 -10.26 -3.93 -4.84
C ILE A 21 -10.88 -2.79 -4.03
N ALA A 22 -10.10 -2.14 -3.16
CA ALA A 22 -10.57 -1.01 -2.34
C ALA A 22 -11.06 0.16 -3.22
N GLY A 23 -10.32 0.48 -4.29
CA GLY A 23 -10.74 1.51 -5.26
C GLY A 23 -12.05 1.18 -5.97
N ARG A 24 -12.30 -0.10 -6.29
CA ARG A 24 -13.58 -0.56 -6.85
C ARG A 24 -14.71 -0.43 -5.84
N ALA A 25 -14.50 -0.89 -4.60
CA ALA A 25 -15.49 -0.79 -3.52
C ALA A 25 -15.90 0.66 -3.28
N ARG A 26 -14.94 1.60 -3.22
CA ARG A 26 -15.21 3.04 -3.14
C ARG A 26 -16.08 3.52 -4.31
N LYS A 27 -15.71 3.17 -5.55
CA LYS A 27 -16.48 3.59 -6.75
C LYS A 27 -17.92 3.09 -6.69
N GLU A 28 -18.14 1.86 -6.24
CA GLU A 28 -19.48 1.30 -6.08
C GLU A 28 -20.26 2.00 -4.97
N ALA A 29 -19.64 2.26 -3.82
CA ALA A 29 -20.26 2.98 -2.70
C ALA A 29 -20.69 4.40 -3.10
N VAL A 30 -19.85 5.11 -3.86
CA VAL A 30 -20.20 6.43 -4.43
C VAL A 30 -21.40 6.32 -5.35
N GLY A 31 -21.42 5.32 -6.25
CA GLY A 31 -22.54 5.09 -7.17
C GLY A 31 -23.86 4.77 -6.46
N ARG A 32 -23.81 4.20 -5.26
CA ARG A 32 -24.99 3.88 -4.43
C ARG A 32 -25.38 5.02 -3.47
N GLY A 33 -24.57 6.08 -3.36
CA GLY A 33 -24.79 7.18 -2.41
C GLY A 33 -24.59 6.79 -0.94
N ALA A 34 -23.86 5.70 -0.66
CA ALA A 34 -23.64 5.19 0.68
C ALA A 34 -22.41 5.87 1.33
N ALA A 35 -22.60 7.05 1.91
CA ALA A 35 -21.50 7.88 2.42
C ALA A 35 -20.58 7.16 3.42
N ALA A 36 -21.14 6.36 4.34
CA ALA A 36 -20.36 5.59 5.31
C ALA A 36 -19.48 4.52 4.64
N ASP A 37 -19.99 3.85 3.61
CA ASP A 37 -19.24 2.84 2.86
C ASP A 37 -18.13 3.49 2.01
N VAL A 38 -18.38 4.70 1.49
CA VAL A 38 -17.36 5.50 0.80
C VAL A 38 -16.23 5.83 1.75
N GLU A 39 -16.53 6.38 2.93
CA GLU A 39 -15.54 6.77 3.93
C GLU A 39 -14.71 5.58 4.42
N ALA A 40 -15.37 4.43 4.64
CA ALA A 40 -14.69 3.20 5.02
C ALA A 40 -13.74 2.71 3.90
N ALA A 41 -14.21 2.67 2.66
CA ALA A 41 -13.39 2.25 1.52
C ALA A 41 -12.23 3.23 1.24
N GLU A 42 -12.43 4.53 1.46
CA GLU A 42 -11.38 5.55 1.35
C GLU A 42 -10.32 5.39 2.43
N SER A 43 -10.71 5.13 3.67
CA SER A 43 -9.78 4.90 4.77
C SER A 43 -8.88 3.68 4.50
N VAL A 44 -9.47 2.58 4.03
CA VAL A 44 -8.72 1.37 3.64
C VAL A 44 -7.79 1.64 2.45
N LEU A 45 -8.28 2.36 1.43
CA LEU A 45 -7.49 2.70 0.25
C LEU A 45 -6.29 3.59 0.60
N ASN A 46 -6.49 4.61 1.44
CA ASN A 46 -5.40 5.49 1.89
C ASN A 46 -4.32 4.69 2.62
N TRP A 47 -4.71 3.79 3.52
CA TRP A 47 -3.76 2.96 4.25
C TRP A 47 -2.87 2.13 3.30
N PHE A 48 -3.46 1.48 2.29
CA PHE A 48 -2.67 0.72 1.31
C PHE A 48 -1.77 1.60 0.43
N LEU A 49 -2.23 2.80 0.08
CA LEU A 49 -1.43 3.75 -0.71
C LEU A 49 -0.25 4.31 0.09
N GLU A 50 -0.42 4.56 1.38
CA GLU A 50 0.65 4.96 2.29
C GLU A 50 1.71 3.86 2.42
N GLU A 51 1.28 2.61 2.64
CA GLU A 51 2.17 1.44 2.69
C GLU A 51 2.97 1.28 1.39
N LEU A 52 2.31 1.43 0.22
CA LEU A 52 2.98 1.38 -1.08
C LEU A 52 4.00 2.53 -1.22
N ALA A 53 3.63 3.75 -0.82
CA ALA A 53 4.52 4.90 -0.89
C ALA A 53 5.76 4.71 -0.01
N ASP A 54 5.61 4.18 1.20
CA ASP A 54 6.71 3.91 2.11
C ASP A 54 7.66 2.85 1.58
N ARG A 55 7.14 1.77 1.00
CA ARG A 55 7.96 0.74 0.34
C ARG A 55 8.74 1.30 -0.85
N LEU A 56 8.11 2.14 -1.67
CA LEU A 56 8.78 2.78 -2.80
C LEU A 56 9.90 3.70 -2.32
N ARG A 57 9.68 4.50 -1.26
CA ARG A 57 10.73 5.33 -0.65
C ARG A 57 11.89 4.48 -0.12
N GLN A 58 11.59 3.38 0.57
CA GLN A 58 12.63 2.46 1.07
C GLN A 58 13.43 1.80 -0.05
N GLY A 59 12.77 1.40 -1.15
CA GLY A 59 13.42 0.87 -2.35
C GLY A 59 14.36 1.88 -3.00
N VAL A 60 13.89 3.13 -3.18
CA VAL A 60 14.71 4.23 -3.70
C VAL A 60 15.93 4.49 -2.81
N HIS A 61 15.75 4.57 -1.48
CA HIS A 61 16.85 4.79 -0.55
C HIS A 61 17.87 3.63 -0.53
N ARG A 62 17.45 2.39 -0.79
CA ARG A 62 18.36 1.24 -0.94
C ARG A 62 19.18 1.31 -2.22
N ASP A 63 18.60 1.80 -3.31
CA ASP A 63 19.30 1.98 -4.59
C ASP A 63 20.25 3.19 -4.57
N GLU A 64 19.96 4.21 -3.75
CA GLU A 64 20.82 5.38 -3.53
C GLU A 64 22.01 5.13 -2.60
N GLN A 65 21.99 4.07 -1.78
CA GLN A 65 23.17 3.68 -1.01
C GLN A 65 24.24 3.16 -1.98
N PRO A 66 25.47 3.74 -1.99
CA PRO A 66 26.55 3.15 -2.75
C PRO A 66 26.73 1.73 -2.24
N ARG A 67 26.62 0.74 -3.16
CA ARG A 67 27.06 -0.62 -2.89
C ARG A 67 28.54 -0.55 -2.55
N GLY A 68 28.84 -0.38 -1.27
CA GLY A 68 30.19 -0.41 -0.74
C GLY A 68 30.71 -1.83 -0.88
N GLU A 69 31.14 -2.20 -2.09
CA GLU A 69 32.01 -3.34 -2.27
C GLU A 69 33.32 -3.00 -1.54
N PRO A 70 33.73 -3.78 -0.53
CA PRO A 70 35.02 -3.59 0.08
C PRO A 70 36.07 -3.95 -0.98
N VAL A 71 36.78 -2.94 -1.47
CA VAL A 71 37.97 -3.15 -2.30
C VAL A 71 39.00 -3.89 -1.44
N PRO A 72 39.43 -5.11 -1.79
CA PRO A 72 40.49 -5.80 -1.07
C PRO A 72 41.79 -5.01 -1.20
N GLN A 73 42.48 -4.78 -0.07
CA GLN A 73 43.82 -4.20 -0.03
C GLN A 73 44.88 -5.20 -0.49
#